data_AF-A0A7C2CUH6-F1
#
_entry.id   AF-A0A7C2CUH6-F1
#
_cell.length_a   1.000
_cell.length_b   1.000
_cell.length_c   1.000
_cell.angle_alpha   90.00
_cell.angle_beta   90.00
_cell.angle_gamma   90.00
#
_symmetry.space_group_name_H-M   'P 1'
#
loop_
_entity.id
_entity.type
_entity.pdbx_description
1 polymer ?
#
loop_
_entity_poly.entity_id
_entity_poly.type
_entity_poly.pdbx_seq_one_letter_code
_entity_poly.pdbx_strand_id
1 'polypeptide(L)' 'MHEGWGWWMLFGWLWFVLFWGGIIALIVWAVDRLTRRPRPADDADARALALAKERLARGEITKEEYEEIRRLILT' A
#
# COMPACT_ATOMS: atom_id res chain seq x y z
N MET A 1 -4.04 -48.13 -27.19
CA MET A 1 -3.90 -46.78 -27.78
C MET A 1 -4.55 -45.75 -26.86
N HIS A 2 -3.88 -45.32 -25.78
CA HIS A 2 -4.41 -44.28 -24.87
C HIS A 2 -3.35 -43.27 -24.40
N GLU A 3 -2.17 -43.26 -25.02
CA GLU A 3 -1.00 -42.51 -24.50
C GLU A 3 -1.00 -41.02 -24.90
N GLY A 4 -1.82 -40.62 -25.88
CA GLY A 4 -1.91 -39.23 -26.34
C GLY A 4 -2.78 -38.31 -25.48
N TRP A 5 -3.68 -38.86 -24.67
CA TRP A 5 -4.63 -38.07 -23.88
C TRP A 5 -4.01 -37.50 -22.60
N GLY A 6 -3.04 -38.21 -22.00
CA GLY A 6 -2.33 -37.74 -20.81
C GLY A 6 -1.47 -36.50 -21.07
N TRP A 7 -0.79 -36.45 -22.22
CA TRP A 7 0.03 -35.30 -22.62
C TRP A 7 -0.80 -34.04 -22.88
N TRP A 8 -1.97 -34.18 -23.52
CA TRP A 8 -2.90 -33.08 -23.72
C TRP A 8 -3.50 -32.55 -22.41
N MET A 9 -3.79 -33.45 -21.47
CA MET A 9 -4.30 -33.08 -20.15
C MET A 9 -3.24 -32.33 -19.32
N LEU A 10 -1.98 -32.78 -19.36
CA LEU A 10 -0.86 -32.08 -18.72
C LEU A 10 -0.62 -30.69 -19.33
N PHE A 11 -0.66 -30.59 -20.65
CA PHE A 11 -0.49 -29.31 -21.35
C PHE A 11 -1.62 -28.33 -21.01
N GLY A 12 -2.86 -28.81 -20.98
CA GLY A 12 -4.02 -28.00 -20.57
C GLY A 12 -3.92 -27.53 -19.13
N TRP A 13 -3.50 -28.41 -18.21
CA TRP A 13 -3.32 -28.05 -16.80
C TRP A 13 -2.19 -27.05 -16.60
N LEU A 14 -1.06 -27.22 -17.29
CA LEU A 14 0.06 -26.27 -17.26
C LEU A 14 -0.39 -24.89 -17.76
N TRP A 15 -1.12 -24.83 -18.87
CA TRP A 15 -1.64 -23.58 -19.40
C TRP A 15 -2.62 -22.91 -18.44
N PHE A 16 -3.49 -23.69 -17.81
CA PHE A 16 -4.41 -23.20 -16.78
C PHE A 16 -3.68 -22.58 -15.59
N VAL A 17 -2.65 -23.26 -15.05
CA VAL A 17 -1.86 -22.77 -13.93
C VAL A 17 -1.07 -21.52 -14.32
N LEU A 18 -0.48 -21.48 -15.52
CA LEU A 18 0.23 -20.30 -16.00
C LEU A 18 -0.70 -19.10 -16.19
N PHE A 19 -1.88 -19.32 -16.77
CA PHE A 19 -2.87 -18.28 -16.98
C PHE A 19 -3.40 -17.72 -15.66
N TRP A 20 -3.85 -18.60 -14.75
CA TRP A 20 -4.34 -18.17 -13.43
C TRP A 20 -3.23 -17.61 -12.54
N GLY A 21 -2.05 -18.21 -12.55
CA GLY A 21 -0.88 -17.70 -11.85
C GLY A 21 -0.49 -16.31 -12.35
N GLY A 22 -0.53 -16.09 -13.66
CA GLY A 22 -0.33 -14.79 -14.28
C GLY A 22 -1.39 -13.76 -13.86
N ILE A 23 -2.67 -14.13 -13.87
CA ILE A 23 -3.75 -13.26 -13.40
C ILE A 23 -3.57 -12.90 -11.93
N ILE A 24 -3.28 -13.86 -11.06
CA ILE A 24 -3.05 -13.61 -9.64
C ILE A 24 -1.83 -12.70 -9.46
N ALA A 25 -0.73 -12.97 -10.16
CA ALA A 25 0.45 -12.12 -10.12
C ALA A 25 0.15 -10.69 -10.60
N LEU A 26 -0.66 -10.53 -11.64
CA LEU A 26 -1.09 -9.22 -12.13
C LEU A 26 -1.95 -8.48 -11.11
N ILE A 27 -2.90 -9.18 -10.47
CA ILE A 27 -3.74 -8.62 -9.40
C ILE A 27 -2.87 -8.21 -8.22
N VAL A 28 -1.98 -9.09 -7.75
CA VAL A 28 -1.06 -8.79 -6.64
C VAL A 28 -0.17 -7.62 -7.00
N TRP A 29 0.39 -7.56 -8.21
CA TRP A 29 1.21 -6.44 -8.67
C TRP A 29 0.40 -5.14 -8.76
N ALA A 30 -0.84 -5.19 -9.26
CA ALA A 30 -1.71 -4.02 -9.35
C ALA A 30 -2.11 -3.52 -7.96
N VAL A 31 -2.50 -4.43 -7.06
CA VAL A 31 -2.81 -4.11 -5.66
C VAL A 31 -1.58 -3.57 -4.97
N ASP A 32 -0.43 -4.22 -5.08
CA ASP A 32 0.84 -3.77 -4.50
C ASP A 32 1.23 -2.39 -5.04
N ARG A 33 1.04 -2.10 -6.33
CA ARG A 33 1.31 -0.76 -6.88
C ARG A 33 0.28 0.29 -6.44
N LEU A 34 -0.97 -0.10 -6.20
CA LEU A 34 -2.04 0.80 -5.75
C LEU A 34 -2.05 1.01 -4.23
N THR A 35 -1.56 0.02 -3.46
CA THR A 35 -1.44 0.06 -1.99
C THR A 35 -0.06 0.54 -1.54
N ARG A 36 0.98 0.35 -2.37
CA ARG A 36 2.14 1.26 -2.43
C ARG A 36 1.72 2.57 -3.10
N ARG A 37 0.68 3.20 -2.56
CA ARG A 37 0.78 4.65 -2.42
C ARG A 37 2.13 4.88 -1.74
N PRO A 38 2.97 5.82 -2.19
CA PRO A 38 4.09 6.23 -1.35
C PRO A 38 3.45 6.47 0.00
N ARG A 39 3.81 5.70 1.04
CA ARG A 39 3.33 6.00 2.39
C ARG A 39 3.77 7.44 2.59
N PRO A 40 2.86 8.42 2.50
CA PRO A 40 3.33 9.75 2.23
C PRO A 40 4.17 10.14 3.44
N ALA A 41 5.33 10.73 3.22
CA ALA A 41 5.91 11.56 4.26
C ALA A 41 4.80 12.50 4.81
N ASP A 42 3.90 12.96 3.91
CA ASP A 42 2.68 13.70 4.24
C ASP A 42 1.73 13.01 5.24
N ASP A 43 1.71 11.68 5.41
CA ASP A 43 0.82 11.02 6.39
C ASP A 43 1.45 11.05 7.78
N ALA A 44 2.78 10.95 7.86
CA ALA A 44 3.49 11.11 9.12
C ALA A 44 3.42 12.57 9.58
N ASP A 45 3.60 13.50 8.65
CA ASP A 45 3.52 14.94 8.88
C ASP A 45 2.08 15.39 9.17
N ALA A 46 1.09 14.89 8.43
CA ALA A 46 -0.33 15.14 8.72
C ALA A 46 -0.75 14.52 10.05
N ARG A 47 -0.26 13.33 10.42
CA ARG A 47 -0.49 12.74 11.75
C ARG A 47 0.19 13.54 12.86
N ALA A 48 1.41 14.01 12.65
CA ALA A 48 2.14 14.84 13.61
C ALA A 48 1.42 16.19 13.82
N LEU A 49 0.97 16.84 12.75
CA LEU A 49 0.17 18.06 12.81
C LEU A 49 -1.20 17.83 13.48
N ALA A 50 -1.86 16.71 13.19
CA ALA A 50 -3.14 16.35 13.82
C ALA A 50 -2.97 16.12 15.34
N LEU A 51 -1.91 15.42 15.74
CA LEU A 51 -1.58 15.19 17.15
C LEU A 51 -1.24 16.49 17.88
N ALA A 52 -0.43 17.37 17.27
CA ALA A 52 -0.11 18.67 17.84
C ALA A 52 -1.37 19.54 18.01
N LYS A 53 -2.28 19.55 17.02
CA LYS A 53 -3.56 20.26 17.11
C LYS A 53 -4.45 19.74 18.23
N GLU A 54 -4.48 18.43 18.45
CA GLU A 54 -5.24 17.81 19.54
C GLU A 54 -4.69 18.18 20.92
N ARG A 55 -3.36 18.29 21.06
CA ARG A 55 -2.70 18.75 22.29
C ARG A 55 -2.96 20.23 22.56
N LEU A 56 -2.97 21.07 21.52
CA LEU A 56 -3.34 22.48 21.63
C LEU A 56 -4.79 22.64 22.11
N ALA A 57 -5.72 21.83 21.58
CA ALA A 57 -7.12 21.84 22.00
C ALA A 57 -7.31 21.36 23.45
N ARG A 58 -6.45 20.46 23.92
CA ARG A 58 -6.38 20.04 25.33
C ARG A 58 -5.68 21.06 26.23
N GLY A 59 -5.02 22.08 25.67
CA GLY A 59 -4.21 23.05 26.41
C GLY A 59 -2.88 22.47 26.94
N GLU A 60 -2.44 21.32 26.43
CA GLU A 60 -1.17 20.68 26.80
C GLU A 60 0.04 21.38 26.16
N ILE A 61 -0.18 22.11 25.07
CA ILE A 61 0.83 22.94 24.40
C ILE A 61 0.27 24.32 24.11
N THR A 62 1.16 25.30 24.03
CA THR A 62 0.84 26.68 23.68
C THR A 62 0.71 26.86 22.16
N LYS A 63 0.12 27.98 21.73
CA LYS A 63 -0.05 28.29 20.31
C LYS A 63 1.32 28.48 19.63
N GLU A 64 2.27 29.03 20.36
CA GLU A 64 3.64 29.30 19.93
C GLU A 64 4.36 27.98 19.61
N GLU A 65 4.27 27.00 20.49
CA GLU A 65 4.83 25.65 20.29
C GLU A 65 4.18 24.93 19.09
N TYR A 66 2.87 25.09 18.90
CA TYR A 66 2.18 24.55 17.72
C TYR A 66 2.70 25.17 16.41
N GLU A 67 2.93 26.48 16.38
CA GLU A 67 3.46 27.15 15.19
C GLU A 67 4.93 26.80 14.89
N GLU A 68 5.72 26.48 15.91
CA GLU A 68 7.08 26.00 15.74
C GLU A 68 7.11 24.59 15.13
N ILE A 69 6.31 23.66 15.66
CA ILE A 69 6.14 22.31 15.09
C ILE A 69 5.63 22.40 13.64
N ARG A 70 4.64 23.26 13.39
CA ARG A 70 4.11 23.45 12.03
C ARG A 70 5.15 23.99 11.06
N ARG A 71 6.02 24.91 11.49
CA ARG A 71 7.11 25.42 10.66
C ARG A 71 8.18 24.38 10.40
N LEU A 72 8.56 23.59 11.41
CA LEU A 72 9.55 22.53 11.30
C LEU A 72 9.14 21.42 10.33
N ILE A 73 7.84 21.10 10.27
CA ILE A 73 7.29 20.07 9.38
C ILE A 73 7.11 20.58 7.94
N LEU A 74 6.88 21.89 7.75
CA LEU A 74 6.62 22.51 6.44
C LEU A 74 7.87 23.11 5.77
N THR A 75 9.05 23.00 6.41
CA THR A 75 10.34 23.48 5.89
C THR A 75 11.16 22.31 5.37
#